data_AF-A0A225DK24-F1
#
_entry.id   AF-A0A225DK24-F1
#
_cell.length_a   1.000
_cell.length_b   1.000
_cell.length_c   1.000
_cell.angle_alpha   90.00
_cell.angle_beta   90.00
_cell.angle_gamma   90.00
#
_symmetry.space_group_name_H-M   'P 1'
#
loop_
_entity.id
_entity.type
_entity.pdbx_description
1 polymer ?
#
loop_
_entity_poly.entity_id
_entity_poly.type
_entity_poly.pdbx_seq_one_letter_code
_entity_poly.pdbx_strand_id
1 'polypeptide(L)'
;MIPLNPRLEDLVRRLDELGPEATLAGIARHLEGAALAAEDVAAFVRPNPASYSRARVVRRDHYELLVMTWLPGQASVPHDHVGSICALQVVQGNAVETNFSVAADGYADLEYETPVGTGQVSSGQDAGIHSIRNASADGLLVTVHVYAPPFKDARRFTTRPTPAVPRTQLSVPTVVVIGGGFSGTMTAAQLLRHGANLRVVLVERRGTVAEGLAYATQESAHLLNVPAARMSAWPDRPEDFLNWARRRDPAVAPGDFLPRQWYGHYLRETLHEAARGSHADLSVLLEEVRRVARHPAGGWMVHLGRGTSLRADVVVLAIGHRPPSDPLHKLWTGPRDRFLADPWQPYAVRTIPPDDAVAILGSGLTAIDAVLSLNQHPRTAPVTLISRHGLLPNPHAAAAVPPVDMGPFVQGVLADGSRPRAGAVAGAIHRLVRQQVANGGDWRSIVDGLRPHTARLWQGLDTDERRRFLGRLRPFWEVHRHRMARSIAAQLQQFKERGLLEVLPGQIVAAEATRAGVKLTVRSRNSGEMVIRDFQWVINCTGPAPSNRAEANPAIGSLLVDHWVRRDELSLGLDTTAEGYAISAHDEAVPDLLVVGTLRKPREWESTAVPELRQQAAVICEQILRKYPADACI
;
A
#
# COMPACT_ATOMS: atom_id res chain seq x y z
N MET A 1 -25.06 32.39 16.94
CA MET A 1 -23.85 31.56 17.03
C MET A 1 -23.00 32.08 18.17
N ILE A 2 -22.39 31.20 18.98
CA ILE A 2 -21.40 31.61 19.97
C ILE A 2 -20.16 32.08 19.18
N PRO A 3 -19.65 33.31 19.40
CA PRO A 3 -18.42 33.75 18.76
C PRO A 3 -17.26 32.81 19.12
N LEU A 4 -16.48 32.40 18.12
CA LEU A 4 -15.32 31.55 18.35
C LEU A 4 -14.14 32.41 18.81
N ASN A 5 -13.33 31.89 19.73
CA ASN A 5 -12.02 32.44 20.01
C ASN A 5 -11.14 32.36 18.72
N PRO A 6 -10.24 33.32 18.46
CA PRO A 6 -9.38 33.33 17.26
C PRO A 6 -8.61 32.02 17.00
N ARG A 7 -8.11 31.34 18.04
CA ARG A 7 -7.40 30.06 17.89
C ARG A 7 -8.34 28.94 17.47
N LEU A 8 -9.56 28.93 18.04
CA LEU A 8 -10.58 27.94 17.71
C LEU A 8 -11.13 28.18 16.29
N GLU A 9 -11.26 29.44 15.86
CA GLU A 9 -11.61 29.82 14.50
C GLU A 9 -10.53 29.41 13.48
N ASP A 10 -9.25 29.62 13.79
CA ASP A 10 -8.14 29.17 12.94
C ASP A 10 -8.09 27.64 12.82
N LEU A 11 -8.34 26.90 13.91
CA LEU A 11 -8.48 25.44 13.85
C LEU A 11 -9.62 25.03 12.90
N VAL A 12 -10.80 25.65 13.01
CA VAL A 12 -11.93 25.36 12.11
C VAL A 12 -11.56 25.61 10.65
N ARG A 13 -10.88 26.73 10.35
CA ARG A 13 -10.41 27.04 8.99
C ARG A 13 -9.48 25.95 8.45
N ARG A 14 -8.50 25.52 9.26
CA ARG A 14 -7.55 24.46 8.86
C ARG A 14 -8.22 23.10 8.70
N LEU A 15 -9.22 22.78 9.52
CA LEU A 15 -10.02 21.56 9.35
C LEU A 15 -10.90 21.62 8.10
N ASP A 16 -11.48 22.78 7.77
CA ASP A 16 -12.25 22.98 6.53
C ASP A 16 -11.37 22.75 5.28
N GLU A 17 -10.06 23.02 5.34
CA GLU A 17 -9.09 22.76 4.27
C GLU A 17 -8.79 21.27 4.04
N LEU A 18 -9.05 20.38 5.01
CA LEU A 18 -8.87 18.93 4.84
C LEU A 18 -9.91 18.33 3.89
N GLY A 19 -11.14 18.85 3.88
CA GLY A 19 -12.23 18.36 3.05
C GLY A 19 -12.66 16.90 3.38
N PRO A 20 -13.35 16.22 2.45
CA PRO A 20 -13.93 14.89 2.69
C PRO A 20 -12.92 13.76 2.89
N GLU A 21 -11.65 14.00 2.58
CA GLU A 21 -10.55 13.03 2.67
C GLU A 21 -9.71 13.26 3.95
N ALA A 22 -10.31 13.86 4.99
CA ALA A 22 -9.65 14.11 6.26
C ALA A 22 -9.11 12.81 6.87
N THR A 23 -7.83 12.82 7.23
CA THR A 23 -7.16 11.67 7.88
C THR A 23 -6.87 11.94 9.33
N LEU A 24 -6.68 10.86 10.09
CA LEU A 24 -6.36 10.94 11.51
C LEU A 24 -5.07 11.73 11.73
N ALA A 25 -4.11 11.57 10.82
CA ALA A 25 -2.88 12.35 10.79
C ALA A 25 -3.08 13.82 10.48
N GLY A 26 -3.95 14.16 9.53
CA GLY A 26 -4.28 15.55 9.23
C GLY A 26 -4.92 16.23 10.43
N ILE A 27 -5.91 15.58 11.03
CA ILE A 27 -6.65 16.09 12.19
C ILE A 27 -5.72 16.26 13.40
N ALA A 28 -4.95 15.23 13.76
CA ALA A 28 -4.03 15.28 14.89
C ALA A 28 -3.02 16.44 14.75
N ARG A 29 -2.42 16.60 13.56
CA ARG A 29 -1.49 17.69 13.28
C ARG A 29 -2.13 19.08 13.45
N HIS A 30 -3.38 19.25 13.02
CA HIS A 30 -4.07 20.54 13.16
C HIS A 30 -4.47 20.84 14.61
N LEU A 31 -4.80 19.81 15.41
CA LEU A 31 -5.03 19.95 16.85
C LEU A 31 -3.72 20.30 17.59
N GLU A 32 -2.63 19.58 17.33
CA GLU A 32 -1.31 19.86 17.91
C GLU A 32 -0.85 21.29 17.58
N GLY A 33 -0.94 21.68 16.31
CA GLY A 33 -0.57 23.02 15.86
C GLY A 33 -1.54 24.13 16.30
N ALA A 34 -2.71 23.81 16.87
CA ALA A 34 -3.62 24.81 17.42
C ALA A 34 -3.19 25.32 18.79
N ALA A 35 -2.48 24.48 19.56
CA ALA A 35 -2.07 24.78 20.92
C ALA A 35 -3.21 25.39 21.77
N LEU A 36 -4.40 24.76 21.72
CA LEU A 36 -5.59 25.24 22.42
C LEU A 36 -5.40 25.18 23.94
N ALA A 37 -5.92 26.19 24.64
CA ALA A 37 -6.00 26.26 26.09
C ALA A 37 -7.48 26.31 26.55
N ALA A 38 -7.70 26.19 27.86
CA ALA A 38 -9.03 26.14 28.45
C ALA A 38 -9.87 27.39 28.13
N GLU A 39 -9.25 28.57 28.13
CA GLU A 39 -9.88 29.85 27.80
C GLU A 39 -10.40 29.91 26.36
N ASP A 40 -9.75 29.20 25.42
CA ASP A 40 -10.13 29.21 24.01
C ASP A 40 -11.48 28.51 23.77
N VAL A 41 -11.86 27.59 24.67
CA VAL A 41 -13.08 26.78 24.58
C VAL A 41 -14.09 27.07 25.70
N ALA A 42 -13.81 28.02 26.59
CA ALA A 42 -14.59 28.29 27.80
C ALA A 42 -16.10 28.46 27.54
N ALA A 43 -16.47 29.10 26.43
CA ALA A 43 -17.87 29.32 26.06
C ALA A 43 -18.68 28.02 25.83
N PHE A 44 -17.99 26.91 25.57
CA PHE A 44 -18.55 25.58 25.31
C PHE A 44 -18.43 24.61 26.51
N VAL A 45 -17.74 25.00 27.58
CA VAL A 45 -17.64 24.17 28.80
C VAL A 45 -19.00 24.12 29.49
N ARG A 46 -19.48 22.90 29.76
CA ARG A 46 -20.83 22.64 30.31
C ARG A 46 -20.76 21.50 31.34
N PRO A 47 -20.36 21.75 32.60
CA PRO A 47 -20.36 20.71 33.62
C PRO A 47 -21.78 20.15 33.82
N ASN A 48 -21.91 18.84 33.94
CA ASN A 48 -23.20 18.17 34.13
C ASN A 48 -23.03 17.00 35.13
N PRO A 49 -23.69 17.03 36.30
CA PRO A 49 -23.60 15.96 37.28
C PRO A 49 -24.09 14.60 36.79
N ALA A 50 -25.06 14.56 35.86
CA ALA A 50 -25.68 13.32 35.41
C ALA A 50 -24.82 12.53 34.41
N SER A 51 -24.02 13.22 33.61
CA SER A 51 -23.13 12.61 32.61
C SER A 51 -22.09 13.61 32.16
N TYR A 52 -21.03 13.18 31.49
CA TYR A 52 -20.20 14.11 30.74
C TYR A 52 -21.05 14.81 29.66
N SER A 53 -20.68 16.04 29.31
CA SER A 53 -21.41 16.83 28.32
C SER A 53 -20.65 16.89 26.99
N ARG A 54 -21.41 17.15 25.91
CA ARG A 54 -20.89 17.33 24.56
C ARG A 54 -21.44 18.64 24.01
N ALA A 55 -20.60 19.66 23.92
CA ALA A 55 -20.94 20.93 23.32
C ALA A 55 -20.36 20.98 21.89
N ARG A 56 -21.24 21.10 20.90
CA ARG A 56 -20.83 21.19 19.51
C ARG A 56 -20.32 22.59 19.18
N VAL A 57 -19.07 22.67 18.74
CA VAL A 57 -18.46 23.91 18.24
C VAL A 57 -18.89 24.11 16.79
N VAL A 58 -18.64 23.11 15.94
CA VAL A 58 -19.00 23.15 14.53
C VAL A 58 -19.32 21.75 13.99
N ARG A 59 -20.20 21.69 13.00
CA ARG A 59 -20.43 20.50 12.19
C ARG A 59 -20.44 20.90 10.72
N ARG A 60 -19.65 20.16 9.94
CA ARG A 60 -19.60 20.19 8.48
C ARG A 60 -20.08 18.85 7.94
N ASP A 61 -20.12 18.72 6.62
CA ASP A 61 -20.43 17.44 5.97
C ASP A 61 -19.35 16.38 6.24
N HIS A 62 -18.10 16.80 6.41
CA HIS A 62 -16.94 15.91 6.52
C HIS A 62 -16.28 15.84 7.90
N TYR A 63 -16.63 16.70 8.85
CA TYR A 63 -16.22 16.54 10.25
C TYR A 63 -17.15 17.22 11.25
N GLU A 64 -17.02 16.84 12.52
CA GLU A 64 -17.64 17.53 13.66
C GLU A 64 -16.60 17.79 14.75
N LEU A 65 -16.60 19.02 15.28
CA LEU A 65 -15.72 19.47 16.37
C LEU A 65 -16.56 19.67 17.63
N LEU A 66 -16.17 19.00 18.71
CA LEU A 66 -16.87 18.99 19.99
C LEU A 66 -15.92 19.41 21.12
N VAL A 67 -16.48 20.11 22.11
CA VAL A 67 -15.87 20.30 23.42
C VAL A 67 -16.63 19.42 24.40
N MET A 68 -15.92 18.55 25.11
CA MET A 68 -16.50 17.62 26.07
C MET A 68 -16.02 17.98 27.47
N THR A 69 -16.96 18.01 28.42
CA THR A 69 -16.69 18.37 29.82
C THR A 69 -16.98 17.19 30.71
N TRP A 70 -16.00 16.80 31.53
CA TRP A 70 -16.05 15.61 32.38
C TRP A 70 -15.79 16.02 33.83
N LEU A 71 -16.77 15.81 34.69
CA LEU A 71 -16.61 15.95 36.15
C LEU A 71 -15.77 14.80 36.72
N PRO A 72 -15.20 14.96 37.94
CA PRO A 72 -14.45 13.90 38.62
C PRO A 72 -15.16 12.54 38.58
N GLY A 73 -14.41 11.50 38.23
CA GLY A 73 -14.90 10.12 38.14
C GLY A 73 -15.77 9.79 36.92
N GLN A 74 -16.17 10.76 36.10
CA GLN A 74 -16.96 10.48 34.90
C GLN A 74 -16.13 9.76 33.83
N ALA A 75 -16.77 8.81 33.14
CA ALA A 75 -16.17 8.06 32.05
C ALA A 75 -17.19 7.80 30.93
N SER A 76 -16.70 7.56 29.72
CA SER A 76 -17.50 6.92 28.68
C SER A 76 -17.52 5.41 28.87
N VAL A 77 -18.57 4.77 28.36
CA VAL A 77 -18.57 3.30 28.22
C VAL A 77 -17.56 2.88 27.14
N PRO A 78 -17.01 1.66 27.18
CA PRO A 78 -16.19 1.16 26.09
C PRO A 78 -16.97 1.18 24.78
N HIS A 79 -16.41 1.82 23.77
CA HIS A 79 -17.07 2.00 22.48
C HIS A 79 -16.08 2.09 21.34
N ASP A 80 -16.58 1.92 20.11
CA ASP A 80 -15.89 2.29 18.88
C ASP A 80 -16.63 3.44 18.18
N HIS A 81 -16.16 3.89 17.01
CA HIS A 81 -16.71 5.06 16.29
C HIS A 81 -17.36 4.71 14.93
N VAL A 82 -17.61 3.42 14.66
CA VAL A 82 -18.33 2.88 13.47
C VAL A 82 -18.03 3.66 12.17
N GLY A 83 -16.76 3.72 11.79
CA GLY A 83 -16.32 4.33 10.52
C GLY A 83 -16.02 5.84 10.57
N SER A 84 -16.17 6.49 11.72
CA SER A 84 -15.58 7.81 11.99
C SER A 84 -14.21 7.65 12.63
N ILE A 85 -13.24 8.42 12.16
CA ILE A 85 -11.94 8.58 12.82
C ILE A 85 -12.06 9.69 13.88
N CYS A 86 -11.31 9.60 14.98
CA CYS A 86 -11.31 10.63 16.01
C CYS A 86 -9.92 10.89 16.57
N ALA A 87 -9.59 12.17 16.71
CA ALA A 87 -8.50 12.65 17.54
C ALA A 87 -9.06 13.59 18.61
N LEU A 88 -8.48 13.52 19.82
CA LEU A 88 -8.79 14.40 20.93
C LEU A 88 -7.57 15.18 21.40
N GLN A 89 -7.80 16.36 21.95
CA GLN A 89 -6.82 17.14 22.69
C GLN A 89 -7.35 17.39 24.10
N VAL A 90 -6.52 17.22 25.12
CA VAL A 90 -6.85 17.61 26.49
C VAL A 90 -6.46 19.07 26.67
N VAL A 91 -7.43 19.96 26.92
CA VAL A 91 -7.17 21.41 27.08
C VAL A 91 -7.21 21.85 28.54
N GLN A 92 -7.74 21.01 29.43
CA GLN A 92 -7.68 21.19 30.88
C GLN A 92 -7.77 19.84 31.58
N GLY A 93 -6.93 19.61 32.59
CA GLY A 93 -6.94 18.40 33.42
C GLY A 93 -6.13 17.24 32.82
N ASN A 94 -6.42 16.03 33.27
CA ASN A 94 -5.78 14.80 32.80
C ASN A 94 -6.85 13.76 32.47
N ALA A 95 -6.84 13.26 31.24
CA ALA A 95 -7.66 12.13 30.83
C ALA A 95 -6.90 10.82 31.04
N VAL A 96 -7.65 9.74 31.24
CA VAL A 96 -7.15 8.37 31.08
C VAL A 96 -7.91 7.75 29.92
N GLU A 97 -7.16 7.32 28.90
CA GLU A 97 -7.69 6.53 27.80
C GLU A 97 -7.44 5.05 28.06
N THR A 98 -8.52 4.30 28.27
CA THR A 98 -8.47 2.85 28.46
C THR A 98 -8.74 2.16 27.13
N ASN A 99 -7.86 1.24 26.72
CA ASN A 99 -8.02 0.43 25.51
C ASN A 99 -8.45 -0.98 25.88
N PHE A 100 -9.31 -1.57 25.05
CA PHE A 100 -9.88 -2.89 25.26
C PHE A 100 -9.67 -3.82 24.05
N SER A 101 -9.63 -5.12 24.31
CA SER A 101 -9.79 -6.16 23.30
C SER A 101 -11.13 -6.88 23.50
N VAL A 102 -11.77 -7.32 22.40
CA VAL A 102 -12.95 -8.18 22.50
C VAL A 102 -12.51 -9.62 22.62
N ALA A 103 -12.83 -10.26 23.73
CA ALA A 103 -12.62 -11.68 23.92
C ALA A 103 -13.62 -12.51 23.10
N ALA A 104 -13.29 -13.80 22.90
CA ALA A 104 -14.12 -14.71 22.11
C ALA A 104 -15.54 -14.92 22.70
N ASP A 105 -15.71 -14.67 24.01
CA ASP A 105 -17.00 -14.69 24.71
C ASP A 105 -17.78 -13.36 24.62
N GLY A 106 -17.26 -12.38 23.89
CA GLY A 106 -17.91 -11.10 23.60
C GLY A 106 -17.67 -9.99 24.63
N TYR A 107 -16.93 -10.25 25.71
CA TYR A 107 -16.58 -9.22 26.68
C TYR A 107 -15.42 -8.34 26.20
N ALA A 108 -15.47 -7.05 26.58
CA ALA A 108 -14.33 -6.15 26.45
C ALA A 108 -13.40 -6.31 27.66
N ASP A 109 -12.20 -6.82 27.41
CA ASP A 109 -11.14 -6.97 28.40
C ASP A 109 -10.19 -5.79 28.31
N LEU A 110 -9.85 -5.21 29.47
CA LEU A 110 -8.90 -4.10 29.56
C LEU A 110 -7.51 -4.59 29.12
N GLU A 111 -6.93 -3.91 28.14
CA GLU A 111 -5.57 -4.20 27.67
C GLU A 111 -4.56 -3.29 28.36
N TYR A 112 -4.76 -1.97 28.25
CA TYR A 112 -3.90 -0.98 28.87
C TYR A 112 -4.60 0.37 29.02
N GLU A 113 -4.03 1.21 29.88
CA GLU A 113 -4.44 2.60 30.05
C GLU A 113 -3.31 3.55 29.64
N THR A 114 -3.66 4.70 29.08
CA THR A 114 -2.72 5.75 28.71
C THR A 114 -3.18 7.07 29.32
N PRO A 115 -2.37 7.70 30.19
CA PRO A 115 -2.66 9.05 30.66
C PRO A 115 -2.43 10.05 29.51
N VAL A 116 -3.37 10.98 29.34
CA VAL A 116 -3.29 12.07 28.37
C VAL A 116 -3.41 13.38 29.15
N GLY A 117 -2.31 14.10 29.26
CA GLY A 117 -2.21 15.33 30.02
C GLY A 117 -2.62 16.57 29.23
N THR A 118 -2.78 17.69 29.93
CA THR A 118 -3.08 18.99 29.30
C THR A 118 -2.08 19.34 28.20
N GLY A 119 -2.59 19.79 27.06
CA GLY A 119 -1.86 20.10 25.84
C GLY A 119 -1.62 18.91 24.91
N GLN A 120 -1.73 17.68 25.41
CA GLN A 120 -1.47 16.46 24.62
C GLN A 120 -2.66 16.10 23.72
N VAL A 121 -2.34 15.53 22.56
CA VAL A 121 -3.30 14.98 21.61
C VAL A 121 -3.23 13.45 21.67
N SER A 122 -4.40 12.81 21.72
CA SER A 122 -4.52 11.37 21.46
C SER A 122 -5.26 11.16 20.14
N SER A 123 -4.63 10.39 19.26
CA SER A 123 -5.10 10.05 17.92
C SER A 123 -5.39 8.54 17.80
N GLY A 124 -5.57 7.84 18.92
CA GLY A 124 -5.72 6.38 18.96
C GLY A 124 -7.09 5.81 18.59
N GLN A 125 -8.07 6.65 18.26
CA GLN A 125 -9.50 6.34 18.46
C GLN A 125 -10.22 5.82 17.20
N ASP A 126 -9.52 5.68 16.06
CA ASP A 126 -10.07 5.27 14.75
C ASP A 126 -10.47 3.77 14.69
N ALA A 127 -9.91 2.91 15.56
CA ALA A 127 -9.96 1.46 15.33
C ALA A 127 -10.07 0.56 16.56
N GLY A 128 -9.77 1.08 17.74
CA GLY A 128 -9.79 0.33 18.99
C GLY A 128 -11.09 0.55 19.75
N ILE A 129 -11.46 -0.41 20.59
CA ILE A 129 -12.49 -0.18 21.60
C ILE A 129 -11.81 0.56 22.74
N HIS A 130 -12.37 1.70 23.11
CA HIS A 130 -11.77 2.56 24.12
C HIS A 130 -12.80 3.24 25.02
N SER A 131 -12.33 3.75 26.14
CA SER A 131 -13.07 4.68 27.00
C SER A 131 -12.18 5.81 27.45
N ILE A 132 -12.76 6.99 27.64
CA ILE A 132 -12.11 8.16 28.22
C ILE A 132 -12.68 8.37 29.61
N ARG A 133 -11.80 8.57 30.60
CA ARG A 133 -12.16 8.80 31.99
C ARG A 133 -11.47 10.04 32.54
N ASN A 134 -12.20 10.84 33.32
CA ASN A 134 -11.59 11.80 34.23
C ASN A 134 -11.21 11.05 35.52
N ALA A 135 -9.93 10.72 35.66
CA ALA A 135 -9.41 10.03 36.84
C ALA A 135 -9.10 10.98 38.02
N SER A 136 -9.34 12.28 37.86
CA SER A 136 -9.18 13.24 38.96
C SER A 136 -10.23 13.04 40.05
N ALA A 137 -9.84 13.32 41.30
CA ALA A 137 -10.74 13.28 42.44
C ALA A 137 -11.61 14.54 42.56
N ASP A 138 -11.14 15.68 42.08
CA ASP A 138 -11.74 17.01 42.29
C ASP A 138 -11.65 17.93 41.06
N GLY A 139 -10.71 17.68 40.15
CA GLY A 139 -10.45 18.51 38.97
C GLY A 139 -11.41 18.26 37.80
N LEU A 140 -11.75 19.34 37.10
CA LEU A 140 -12.48 19.30 35.84
C LEU A 140 -11.55 18.83 34.70
N LEU A 141 -12.06 17.93 33.84
CA LEU A 141 -11.42 17.58 32.58
C LEU A 141 -12.21 18.21 31.42
N VAL A 142 -11.50 18.91 30.54
CA VAL A 142 -12.06 19.47 29.29
C VAL A 142 -11.24 18.95 28.11
N THR A 143 -11.94 18.36 27.14
CA THR A 143 -11.33 17.79 25.94
C THR A 143 -11.97 18.35 24.68
N VAL A 144 -11.16 18.51 23.63
CA VAL A 144 -11.60 18.90 22.29
C VAL A 144 -11.50 17.68 21.39
N HIS A 145 -12.59 17.29 20.73
CA HIS A 145 -12.66 16.11 19.86
C HIS A 145 -13.01 16.52 18.44
N VAL A 146 -12.33 15.92 17.47
CA VAL A 146 -12.66 16.05 16.05
C VAL A 146 -12.98 14.67 15.49
N TYR A 147 -14.21 14.50 15.01
CA TYR A 147 -14.67 13.29 14.33
C TYR A 147 -14.77 13.53 12.83
N ALA A 148 -14.22 12.64 12.00
CA ALA A 148 -14.34 12.69 10.54
C ALA A 148 -14.68 11.31 9.94
N PRO A 149 -15.74 11.12 9.15
CA PRO A 149 -16.91 12.02 9.05
C PRO A 149 -17.53 12.32 10.43
N PRO A 150 -18.48 13.27 10.53
CA PRO A 150 -19.18 13.57 11.78
C PRO A 150 -19.66 12.30 12.48
N PHE A 151 -19.48 12.22 13.80
CA PHE A 151 -19.83 11.05 14.60
C PHE A 151 -21.30 10.67 14.38
N LYS A 152 -21.54 9.46 13.86
CA LYS A 152 -22.90 8.96 13.58
C LYS A 152 -23.39 7.99 14.64
N ASP A 153 -22.57 6.99 14.95
CA ASP A 153 -22.94 5.88 15.82
C ASP A 153 -21.70 5.28 16.49
N ALA A 154 -21.91 4.47 17.53
CA ALA A 154 -20.91 3.75 18.27
C ALA A 154 -21.47 2.41 18.77
N ARG A 155 -20.78 1.31 18.50
CA ARG A 155 -21.03 0.04 19.19
C ARG A 155 -20.51 0.17 20.60
N ARG A 156 -21.37 -0.19 21.57
CA ARG A 156 -21.02 -0.21 23.00
C ARG A 156 -20.68 -1.63 23.40
N PHE A 157 -19.64 -1.78 24.20
CA PHE A 157 -19.15 -3.08 24.64
C PHE A 157 -19.28 -3.21 26.16
N THR A 158 -19.62 -4.42 26.60
CA THR A 158 -19.75 -4.73 28.03
C THR A 158 -18.38 -5.14 28.56
N THR A 159 -17.90 -4.45 29.59
CA THR A 159 -16.65 -4.84 30.27
C THR A 159 -16.84 -6.12 31.05
N ARG A 160 -15.78 -6.93 31.16
CA ARG A 160 -15.81 -8.09 32.04
C ARG A 160 -16.01 -7.63 33.51
N PRO A 161 -16.97 -8.21 34.26
CA PRO A 161 -17.26 -7.80 35.64
C PRO A 161 -16.07 -7.97 36.59
N THR A 162 -15.26 -9.00 36.35
CA THR A 162 -13.98 -9.22 37.02
C THR A 162 -12.89 -8.95 36.00
N PRO A 163 -11.92 -8.05 36.25
CA PRO A 163 -10.81 -7.85 35.34
C PRO A 163 -10.16 -9.21 35.09
N ALA A 164 -10.11 -9.65 33.83
CA ALA A 164 -9.24 -10.76 33.48
C ALA A 164 -7.83 -10.37 33.93
N VAL A 165 -7.08 -11.31 34.51
CA VAL A 165 -5.65 -11.11 34.75
C VAL A 165 -5.07 -10.64 33.41
N PRO A 166 -4.42 -9.45 33.35
CA PRO A 166 -3.84 -8.97 32.11
C PRO A 166 -3.02 -10.12 31.53
N ARG A 167 -3.19 -10.44 30.24
CA ARG A 167 -2.39 -11.49 29.61
C ARG A 167 -0.92 -11.07 29.64
N THR A 168 -0.24 -11.45 30.71
CA THR A 168 1.17 -11.18 30.96
C THR A 168 1.95 -12.13 30.07
N GLN A 169 2.33 -11.62 28.90
CA GLN A 169 3.07 -12.31 27.83
C GLN A 169 2.27 -13.38 27.08
N LEU A 170 2.37 -13.33 25.76
CA LEU A 170 1.99 -14.45 24.90
C LEU A 170 3.01 -15.56 25.20
N SER A 171 2.54 -16.77 25.51
CA SER A 171 3.42 -17.92 25.77
C SER A 171 4.23 -18.33 24.54
N VAL A 172 3.83 -17.85 23.35
CA VAL A 172 4.47 -18.08 22.06
C VAL A 172 4.59 -16.72 21.35
N PRO A 173 5.78 -16.31 20.89
CA PRO A 173 5.95 -15.05 20.19
C PRO A 173 5.03 -14.96 18.96
N THR A 174 4.32 -13.84 18.84
CA THR A 174 3.34 -13.62 17.78
C THR A 174 3.84 -12.61 16.75
N VAL A 175 3.88 -13.04 15.49
CA VAL A 175 4.25 -12.23 14.33
C VAL A 175 2.98 -11.92 13.54
N VAL A 176 2.61 -10.65 13.44
CA VAL A 176 1.48 -10.21 12.60
C VAL A 176 2.01 -9.69 11.27
N VAL A 177 1.62 -10.35 10.18
CA VAL A 177 1.95 -9.96 8.80
C VAL A 177 0.74 -9.25 8.18
N ILE A 178 0.89 -7.98 7.83
CA ILE A 178 -0.19 -7.13 7.30
C ILE A 178 -0.09 -7.09 5.77
N GLY A 179 -1.03 -7.76 5.09
CA GLY A 179 -1.12 -7.90 3.65
C GLY A 179 -0.81 -9.32 3.18
N GLY A 180 -1.80 -9.99 2.59
CA GLY A 180 -1.75 -11.35 2.07
C GLY A 180 -1.43 -11.47 0.58
N GLY A 181 -0.79 -10.46 -0.02
CA GLY A 181 -0.20 -10.59 -1.37
C GLY A 181 1.06 -11.47 -1.38
N PHE A 182 1.83 -11.43 -2.47
CA PHE A 182 3.10 -12.18 -2.58
C PHE A 182 4.01 -11.99 -1.37
N SER A 183 4.31 -10.73 -1.01
CA SER A 183 5.29 -10.41 0.03
C SER A 183 4.91 -11.00 1.39
N GLY A 184 3.68 -10.79 1.86
CA GLY A 184 3.27 -11.29 3.16
C GLY A 184 3.05 -12.79 3.17
N THR A 185 2.52 -13.36 2.08
CA THR A 185 2.39 -14.81 1.91
C THR A 185 3.76 -15.49 1.99
N MET A 186 4.77 -14.96 1.30
CA MET A 186 6.11 -15.54 1.33
C MET A 186 6.85 -15.26 2.63
N THR A 187 6.63 -14.12 3.30
CA THR A 187 7.16 -13.93 4.66
C THR A 187 6.58 -14.96 5.62
N ALA A 188 5.26 -15.20 5.60
CA ALA A 188 4.63 -16.22 6.42
C ALA A 188 5.14 -17.63 6.08
N ALA A 189 5.22 -17.98 4.79
CA ALA A 189 5.74 -19.28 4.34
C ALA A 189 7.20 -19.52 4.74
N GLN A 190 8.06 -18.49 4.69
CA GLN A 190 9.43 -18.57 5.18
C GLN A 190 9.45 -18.86 6.69
N LEU A 191 8.70 -18.10 7.50
CA LEU A 191 8.63 -18.32 8.95
C LEU A 191 8.15 -19.73 9.30
N LEU A 192 7.09 -20.20 8.65
CA LEU A 192 6.53 -21.54 8.85
C LEU A 192 7.54 -22.63 8.47
N ARG A 193 8.25 -22.47 7.35
CA ARG A 193 9.25 -23.44 6.88
C ARG A 193 10.41 -23.64 7.87
N HIS A 194 10.76 -22.61 8.64
CA HIS A 194 11.89 -22.67 9.58
C HIS A 194 11.51 -23.23 10.96
N GLY A 195 10.24 -23.55 11.21
CA GLY A 195 9.81 -24.40 12.32
C GLY A 195 10.02 -23.84 13.73
N ALA A 196 10.28 -22.54 13.88
CA ALA A 196 10.33 -21.91 15.21
C ALA A 196 8.94 -21.95 15.88
N ASN A 197 8.90 -22.07 17.20
CA ASN A 197 7.65 -22.00 17.96
C ASN A 197 7.13 -20.55 17.94
N LEU A 198 6.42 -20.20 16.87
CA LEU A 198 5.87 -18.88 16.58
C LEU A 198 4.39 -19.00 16.27
N ARG A 199 3.63 -17.96 16.61
CA ARG A 199 2.28 -17.75 16.07
C ARG A 199 2.36 -16.73 14.94
N VAL A 200 2.13 -17.16 13.71
CA VAL A 200 2.11 -16.29 12.53
C VAL A 200 0.66 -15.95 12.20
N VAL A 201 0.31 -14.67 12.29
CA VAL A 201 -1.02 -14.17 11.92
C VAL A 201 -0.93 -13.36 10.64
N LEU A 202 -1.46 -13.90 9.54
CA LEU A 202 -1.54 -13.21 8.25
C LEU A 202 -2.89 -12.50 8.13
N VAL A 203 -2.87 -11.17 8.05
CA VAL A 203 -4.08 -10.34 7.92
C VAL A 203 -4.21 -9.83 6.49
N GLU A 204 -5.30 -10.17 5.81
CA GLU A 204 -5.60 -9.76 4.43
C GLU A 204 -7.00 -9.15 4.36
N ARG A 205 -7.10 -7.92 3.82
CA ARG A 205 -8.38 -7.20 3.73
C ARG A 205 -9.31 -7.78 2.67
N ARG A 206 -8.77 -8.48 1.68
CA ARG A 206 -9.51 -9.16 0.60
C ARG A 206 -9.94 -10.55 1.04
N GLY A 207 -10.87 -11.14 0.29
CA GLY A 207 -11.36 -12.50 0.57
C GLY A 207 -10.37 -13.63 0.22
N THR A 208 -9.20 -13.33 -0.36
CA THR A 208 -8.21 -14.33 -0.79
C THR A 208 -6.78 -13.92 -0.48
N VAL A 209 -5.98 -14.86 0.04
CA VAL A 209 -4.53 -14.70 0.22
C VAL A 209 -3.77 -15.17 -1.04
N ALA A 210 -2.48 -14.88 -1.09
CA ALA A 210 -1.48 -15.21 -2.11
C ALA A 210 -1.60 -14.43 -3.44
N GLU A 211 -2.80 -14.07 -3.85
CA GLU A 211 -3.05 -13.48 -5.18
C GLU A 211 -2.59 -12.01 -5.27
N GLY A 212 -2.79 -11.23 -4.21
CA GLY A 212 -2.57 -9.78 -4.24
C GLY A 212 -3.29 -9.09 -5.40
N LEU A 213 -2.76 -7.96 -5.89
CA LEU A 213 -3.32 -7.30 -7.09
C LEU A 213 -2.88 -8.00 -8.39
N ALA A 214 -1.64 -8.49 -8.44
CA ALA A 214 -1.01 -8.95 -9.68
C ALA A 214 -1.55 -10.31 -10.16
N TYR A 215 -1.98 -11.18 -9.24
CA TYR A 215 -2.32 -12.58 -9.55
C TYR A 215 -3.79 -12.92 -9.30
N ALA A 216 -4.63 -11.95 -8.91
CA ALA A 216 -6.06 -12.13 -8.66
C ALA A 216 -6.92 -12.22 -9.93
N THR A 217 -6.35 -11.91 -11.10
CA THR A 217 -7.06 -12.02 -12.38
C THR A 217 -7.51 -13.45 -12.65
N GLN A 218 -8.74 -13.60 -13.15
CA GLN A 218 -9.32 -14.88 -13.57
C GLN A 218 -9.16 -15.15 -15.08
N GLU A 219 -8.55 -14.21 -15.81
CA GLU A 219 -8.32 -14.36 -17.24
C GLU A 219 -7.04 -15.14 -17.51
N SER A 220 -7.16 -16.28 -18.20
CA SER A 220 -6.03 -17.13 -18.59
C SER A 220 -5.08 -16.44 -19.59
N ALA A 221 -5.59 -15.47 -20.36
CA ALA A 221 -4.80 -14.67 -21.29
C ALA A 221 -3.84 -13.71 -20.59
N HIS A 222 -4.06 -13.39 -19.30
CA HIS A 222 -3.13 -12.57 -18.52
C HIS A 222 -1.94 -13.42 -18.10
N LEU A 223 -0.86 -13.30 -18.85
CA LEU A 223 0.36 -14.06 -18.61
C LEU A 223 1.29 -13.36 -17.61
N LEU A 224 2.07 -14.17 -16.91
CA LEU A 224 3.27 -13.71 -16.22
C LEU A 224 4.20 -13.07 -17.25
N ASN A 225 4.94 -12.05 -16.81
CA ASN A 225 5.88 -11.31 -17.65
C ASN A 225 7.33 -11.81 -17.48
N VAL A 226 7.50 -12.96 -16.83
CA VAL A 226 8.78 -13.62 -16.55
C VAL A 226 8.60 -15.12 -16.87
N PRO A 227 9.61 -15.77 -17.49
CA PRO A 227 9.53 -17.20 -17.78
C PRO A 227 9.37 -18.07 -16.53
N ALA A 228 8.69 -19.21 -16.67
CA ALA A 228 8.40 -20.15 -15.59
C ALA A 228 9.66 -20.53 -14.78
N ALA A 229 10.79 -20.80 -15.45
CA ALA A 229 12.04 -21.17 -14.79
C ALA A 229 12.67 -20.08 -13.90
N ARG A 230 12.21 -18.82 -14.00
CA ARG A 230 12.71 -17.69 -13.18
C ARG A 230 11.67 -17.17 -12.20
N MET A 231 10.55 -17.87 -12.05
CA MET A 231 9.40 -17.44 -11.26
C MET A 231 9.25 -18.21 -9.95
N SER A 232 10.24 -18.97 -9.48
CA SER A 232 10.14 -19.55 -8.13
C SER A 232 9.95 -18.48 -7.05
N ALA A 233 9.06 -18.75 -6.09
CA ALA A 233 8.84 -17.91 -4.93
C ALA A 233 9.94 -18.05 -3.88
N TRP A 234 10.77 -19.09 -3.95
CA TRP A 234 11.89 -19.32 -3.04
C TRP A 234 13.21 -18.83 -3.64
N PRO A 235 14.07 -18.14 -2.88
CA PRO A 235 15.42 -17.80 -3.34
C PRO A 235 16.31 -19.06 -3.50
N ASP A 236 16.13 -20.06 -2.64
CA ASP A 236 16.94 -21.28 -2.53
C ASP A 236 16.40 -22.48 -3.33
N ARG A 237 15.22 -22.37 -3.95
CA ARG A 237 14.60 -23.43 -4.77
C ARG A 237 14.23 -22.90 -6.15
N PRO A 238 15.19 -22.65 -7.05
CA PRO A 238 14.94 -21.92 -8.30
C PRO A 238 13.93 -22.59 -9.25
N GLU A 239 13.78 -23.91 -9.19
CA GLU A 239 12.89 -24.68 -10.06
C GLU A 239 11.49 -24.94 -9.48
N ASP A 240 11.21 -24.46 -8.27
CA ASP A 240 10.01 -24.87 -7.51
C ASP A 240 8.69 -24.58 -8.24
N PHE A 241 8.53 -23.38 -8.80
CA PHE A 241 7.34 -23.03 -9.60
C PHE A 241 7.25 -23.83 -10.91
N LEU A 242 8.38 -24.08 -11.59
CA LEU A 242 8.40 -24.88 -12.82
C LEU A 242 7.97 -26.32 -12.53
N ASN A 243 8.48 -26.90 -11.44
CA ASN A 243 8.11 -28.25 -11.00
C ASN A 243 6.65 -28.31 -10.58
N TRP A 244 6.14 -27.27 -9.88
CA TRP A 244 4.73 -27.14 -9.56
C TRP A 244 3.83 -27.09 -10.81
N ALA A 245 4.25 -26.36 -11.84
CA ALA A 245 3.52 -26.25 -13.09
C ALA A 245 3.53 -27.57 -13.87
N ARG A 246 4.67 -28.26 -13.92
CA ARG A 246 4.82 -29.57 -14.60
C ARG A 246 3.99 -30.70 -13.97
N ARG A 247 3.70 -30.62 -12.68
CA ARG A 247 2.75 -31.56 -12.03
C ARG A 247 1.32 -31.41 -12.57
N ARG A 248 0.97 -30.23 -13.10
CA ARG A 248 -0.35 -29.94 -13.68
C ARG A 248 -0.38 -30.15 -15.19
N ASP A 249 0.69 -29.72 -15.85
CA ASP A 249 0.86 -29.87 -17.28
C ASP A 249 2.32 -30.24 -17.58
N PRO A 250 2.61 -31.53 -17.86
CA PRO A 250 3.95 -32.00 -18.19
C PRO A 250 4.57 -31.33 -19.42
N ALA A 251 3.77 -30.69 -20.30
CA ALA A 251 4.26 -30.01 -21.49
C ALA A 251 4.91 -28.65 -21.19
N VAL A 252 4.74 -28.12 -19.96
CA VAL A 252 5.30 -26.82 -19.57
C VAL A 252 6.83 -26.81 -19.71
N ALA A 253 7.30 -25.92 -20.57
CA ALA A 253 8.71 -25.68 -20.81
C ALA A 253 9.27 -24.57 -19.90
N PRO A 254 10.59 -24.58 -19.60
CA PRO A 254 11.25 -23.56 -18.77
C PRO A 254 11.05 -22.11 -19.26
N GLY A 255 10.92 -21.93 -20.58
CA GLY A 255 10.78 -20.64 -21.25
C GLY A 255 9.35 -20.11 -21.33
N ASP A 256 8.36 -20.88 -20.89
CA ASP A 256 6.95 -20.52 -21.04
C ASP A 256 6.54 -19.39 -20.10
N PHE A 257 5.60 -18.58 -20.58
CA PHE A 257 4.95 -17.52 -19.81
C PHE A 257 3.57 -18.03 -19.39
N LEU A 258 3.47 -18.49 -18.15
CA LEU A 258 2.25 -19.11 -17.64
C LEU A 258 1.22 -18.07 -17.19
N PRO A 259 -0.08 -18.42 -17.13
CA PRO A 259 -1.12 -17.52 -16.63
C PRO A 259 -0.84 -17.00 -15.22
N ARG A 260 -1.16 -15.74 -14.92
CA ARG A 260 -0.97 -15.14 -13.59
C ARG A 260 -1.77 -15.86 -12.50
N GLN A 261 -2.97 -16.34 -12.83
CA GLN A 261 -3.79 -17.15 -11.93
C GLN A 261 -3.05 -18.40 -11.40
N TRP A 262 -2.25 -19.06 -12.25
CA TRP A 262 -1.47 -20.23 -11.84
C TRP A 262 -0.45 -19.86 -10.77
N TYR A 263 0.14 -18.67 -10.90
CA TYR A 263 1.07 -18.18 -9.89
C TYR A 263 0.38 -17.89 -8.55
N GLY A 264 -0.84 -17.33 -8.57
CA GLY A 264 -1.66 -17.16 -7.36
C GLY A 264 -1.95 -18.50 -6.66
N HIS A 265 -2.29 -19.55 -7.42
CA HIS A 265 -2.50 -20.90 -6.89
C HIS A 265 -1.21 -21.50 -6.32
N TYR A 266 -0.10 -21.38 -7.05
CA TYR A 266 1.22 -21.82 -6.59
C TYR A 266 1.58 -21.20 -5.23
N LEU A 267 1.42 -19.89 -5.08
CA LEU A 267 1.73 -19.20 -3.83
C LEU A 267 0.84 -19.65 -2.67
N ARG A 268 -0.45 -19.88 -2.93
CA ARG A 268 -1.39 -20.40 -1.92
C ARG A 268 -1.01 -21.81 -1.46
N GLU A 269 -0.70 -22.68 -2.39
CA GLU A 269 -0.25 -24.05 -2.10
C GLU A 269 1.09 -24.04 -1.37
N THR A 270 2.01 -23.15 -1.76
CA THR A 270 3.30 -22.96 -1.09
C THR A 270 3.12 -22.58 0.38
N LEU A 271 2.20 -21.66 0.69
CA LEU A 271 1.88 -21.29 2.07
C LEU A 271 1.29 -22.47 2.86
N HIS A 272 0.33 -23.19 2.28
CA HIS A 272 -0.30 -24.34 2.93
C HIS A 272 0.68 -25.50 3.15
N GLU A 273 1.56 -25.77 2.20
CA GLU A 273 2.61 -26.79 2.31
C GLU A 273 3.60 -26.42 3.41
N ALA A 274 4.03 -25.15 3.48
CA ALA A 274 4.89 -24.67 4.56
C ALA A 274 4.22 -24.80 5.95
N ALA A 275 2.92 -24.55 6.05
CA ALA A 275 2.17 -24.69 7.31
C ALA A 275 2.03 -26.15 7.76
N ARG A 276 1.76 -27.10 6.86
CA ARG A 276 1.54 -28.52 7.20
C ARG A 276 2.73 -29.20 7.89
N GLY A 277 3.94 -28.76 7.59
CA GLY A 277 5.18 -29.31 8.16
C GLY A 277 5.77 -28.50 9.31
N SER A 278 5.06 -27.48 9.81
CA SER A 278 5.61 -26.53 10.77
C SER A 278 5.21 -26.80 12.22
N HIS A 279 6.07 -26.42 13.15
CA HIS A 279 5.73 -26.24 14.56
C HIS A 279 5.10 -24.86 14.84
N ALA A 280 5.23 -23.90 13.92
CA ALA A 280 4.57 -22.61 14.02
C ALA A 280 3.08 -22.72 13.67
N ASP A 281 2.25 -21.99 14.40
CA ASP A 281 0.82 -21.87 14.10
C ASP A 281 0.59 -20.79 13.02
N LEU A 282 -0.27 -21.09 12.04
CA LEU A 282 -0.72 -20.12 11.04
C LEU A 282 -2.19 -19.79 11.25
N SER A 283 -2.46 -18.51 11.55
CA SER A 283 -3.81 -17.95 11.52
C SER A 283 -3.96 -16.99 10.34
N VAL A 284 -4.99 -17.17 9.52
CA VAL A 284 -5.34 -16.22 8.43
C VAL A 284 -6.60 -15.45 8.82
N LEU A 285 -6.51 -14.12 8.86
CA LEU A 285 -7.63 -13.25 9.19
C LEU A 285 -8.01 -12.40 7.97
N LEU A 286 -9.23 -12.59 7.48
CA LEU A 286 -9.77 -11.84 6.35
C LEU A 286 -10.41 -10.54 6.83
N GLU A 287 -9.57 -9.60 7.28
CA GLU A 287 -9.94 -8.32 7.86
C GLU A 287 -8.99 -7.19 7.44
N GLU A 288 -9.46 -5.95 7.54
CA GLU A 288 -8.61 -4.78 7.37
C GLU A 288 -7.95 -4.40 8.69
N VAL A 289 -6.63 -4.22 8.70
CA VAL A 289 -5.95 -3.54 9.82
C VAL A 289 -6.22 -2.05 9.72
N ARG A 290 -6.83 -1.49 10.76
CA ARG A 290 -7.18 -0.08 10.84
C ARG A 290 -6.18 0.73 11.66
N ARG A 291 -5.51 0.10 12.63
CA ARG A 291 -4.48 0.77 13.45
C ARG A 291 -3.42 -0.22 13.91
N VAL A 292 -2.18 0.24 13.94
CA VAL A 292 -1.06 -0.41 14.62
C VAL A 292 -0.50 0.59 15.63
N ALA A 293 -0.36 0.16 16.87
CA ALA A 293 0.08 1.01 17.98
C ALA A 293 1.05 0.28 18.90
N ARG A 294 1.93 1.02 19.58
CA ARG A 294 2.84 0.45 20.56
C ARG A 294 2.04 0.00 21.79
N HIS A 295 2.32 -1.21 22.28
CA HIS A 295 1.76 -1.66 23.54
C HIS A 295 2.67 -1.20 24.72
N PRO A 296 2.12 -0.64 25.82
CA PRO A 296 2.94 -0.13 26.93
C PRO A 296 3.87 -1.16 27.59
N ALA A 297 3.43 -2.42 27.67
CA ALA A 297 4.26 -3.52 28.18
C ALA A 297 5.22 -4.13 27.12
N GLY A 298 5.46 -3.43 26.00
CA GLY A 298 6.27 -3.91 24.89
C GLY A 298 5.48 -4.66 23.81
N GLY A 299 6.01 -4.65 22.59
CA GLY A 299 5.36 -5.16 21.39
C GLY A 299 4.34 -4.17 20.81
N TRP A 300 3.37 -4.70 20.08
CA TRP A 300 2.39 -3.97 19.29
C TRP A 300 0.97 -4.44 19.59
N MET A 301 0.03 -3.53 19.38
CA MET A 301 -1.40 -3.81 19.27
C MET A 301 -1.85 -3.53 17.84
N VAL A 302 -2.47 -4.52 17.21
CA VAL A 302 -2.98 -4.46 15.84
C VAL A 302 -4.51 -4.51 15.89
N HIS A 303 -5.16 -3.40 15.58
CA HIS A 303 -6.61 -3.25 15.62
C HIS A 303 -7.22 -3.51 14.25
N LEU A 304 -8.25 -4.36 14.21
CA LEU A 304 -8.92 -4.80 13.00
C LEU A 304 -10.25 -4.08 12.80
N GLY A 305 -10.71 -4.00 11.55
CA GLY A 305 -11.91 -3.25 11.17
C GLY A 305 -13.21 -3.74 11.80
N ARG A 306 -13.27 -4.96 12.34
CA ARG A 306 -14.46 -5.46 13.04
C ARG A 306 -14.46 -5.20 14.55
N GLY A 307 -13.40 -4.58 15.09
CA GLY A 307 -13.26 -4.23 16.51
C GLY A 307 -12.38 -5.19 17.32
N THR A 308 -11.94 -6.30 16.72
CA THR A 308 -10.97 -7.21 17.33
C THR A 308 -9.59 -6.57 17.35
N SER A 309 -8.82 -6.82 18.41
CA SER A 309 -7.42 -6.39 18.52
C SER A 309 -6.50 -7.57 18.77
N LEU A 310 -5.29 -7.53 18.22
CA LEU A 310 -4.28 -8.58 18.34
C LEU A 310 -3.02 -8.00 18.95
N ARG A 311 -2.52 -8.64 20.01
CA ARG A 311 -1.17 -8.38 20.51
C ARG A 311 -0.14 -9.07 19.60
N ALA A 312 0.93 -8.36 19.28
CA ALA A 312 2.02 -8.87 18.44
C ALA A 312 3.38 -8.50 19.05
N ASP A 313 4.32 -9.43 19.00
CA ASP A 313 5.72 -9.17 19.35
C ASP A 313 6.48 -8.53 18.20
N VAL A 314 6.06 -8.84 16.96
CA VAL A 314 6.60 -8.29 15.72
C VAL A 314 5.47 -7.98 14.75
N VAL A 315 5.55 -6.84 14.07
CA VAL A 315 4.67 -6.49 12.95
C VAL A 315 5.48 -6.45 11.66
N VAL A 316 4.97 -7.10 10.61
CA VAL A 316 5.52 -7.03 9.25
C VAL A 316 4.54 -6.31 8.33
N LEU A 317 4.93 -5.15 7.82
CA LEU A 317 4.20 -4.37 6.82
C LEU A 317 4.47 -4.94 5.42
N ALA A 318 3.57 -5.80 4.94
CA ALA A 318 3.59 -6.38 3.60
C ALA A 318 2.50 -5.75 2.69
N ILE A 319 2.21 -4.47 2.90
CA ILE A 319 1.14 -3.75 2.23
C ILE A 319 1.57 -3.40 0.80
N GLY A 320 0.88 -4.02 -0.16
CA GLY A 320 1.08 -3.78 -1.59
C GLY A 320 0.52 -2.43 -2.07
N HIS A 321 0.56 -2.22 -3.39
CA HIS A 321 -0.06 -1.06 -4.00
C HIS A 321 -1.60 -1.09 -3.90
N ARG A 322 -2.19 0.09 -4.09
CA ARG A 322 -3.63 0.30 -4.18
C ARG A 322 -4.05 0.63 -5.62
N PRO A 323 -5.36 0.64 -5.94
CA PRO A 323 -5.85 0.94 -7.28
C PRO A 323 -5.27 2.24 -7.87
N PRO A 324 -5.25 2.37 -9.21
CA PRO A 324 -4.79 3.59 -9.87
C PRO A 324 -5.50 4.84 -9.34
N SER A 325 -4.75 5.93 -9.17
CA SER A 325 -5.37 7.25 -8.95
C SER A 325 -6.03 7.72 -10.24
N ASP A 326 -7.07 8.54 -10.14
CA ASP A 326 -7.73 9.13 -11.30
C ASP A 326 -6.87 10.25 -11.93
N PRO A 327 -6.24 10.05 -13.10
CA PRO A 327 -5.41 11.06 -13.73
C PRO A 327 -6.22 12.17 -14.41
N LEU A 328 -7.53 11.96 -14.60
CA LEU A 328 -8.42 12.90 -15.29
C LEU A 328 -9.31 13.69 -14.33
N HIS A 329 -9.16 13.54 -13.01
CA HIS A 329 -10.04 14.15 -12.01
C HIS A 329 -10.31 15.64 -12.25
N LYS A 330 -9.26 16.42 -12.54
CA LYS A 330 -9.34 17.87 -12.79
C LYS A 330 -9.63 18.26 -14.24
N LEU A 331 -9.59 17.29 -15.16
CA LEU A 331 -9.71 17.50 -16.61
C LEU A 331 -11.06 17.01 -17.16
N TRP A 332 -11.82 16.29 -16.34
CA TRP A 332 -13.07 15.63 -16.72
C TRP A 332 -14.28 16.51 -16.43
N THR A 333 -15.14 16.68 -17.42
CA THR A 333 -16.45 17.32 -17.31
C THR A 333 -17.57 16.35 -17.73
N GLY A 334 -18.73 16.42 -17.08
CA GLY A 334 -19.86 15.53 -17.36
C GLY A 334 -19.88 14.22 -16.54
N PRO A 335 -20.80 13.29 -16.85
CA PRO A 335 -20.99 12.05 -16.09
C PRO A 335 -19.77 11.12 -16.17
N ARG A 336 -19.64 10.22 -15.19
CA ARG A 336 -18.53 9.26 -15.05
C ARG A 336 -18.89 7.83 -15.45
N ASP A 337 -20.11 7.60 -15.94
CA ASP A 337 -20.63 6.26 -16.28
C ASP A 337 -19.79 5.52 -17.35
N ARG A 338 -19.06 6.27 -18.18
CA ARG A 338 -18.18 5.76 -19.25
C ARG A 338 -16.70 5.76 -18.88
N PHE A 339 -16.38 6.00 -17.61
CA PHE A 339 -15.02 5.99 -17.09
C PHE A 339 -14.79 4.79 -16.16
N LEU A 340 -13.95 3.87 -16.60
CA LEU A 340 -13.53 2.72 -15.82
C LEU A 340 -12.25 3.07 -15.06
N ALA A 341 -12.41 3.43 -13.79
CA ALA A 341 -11.32 3.95 -12.94
C ALA A 341 -10.28 2.90 -12.52
N ASP A 342 -10.67 1.63 -12.45
CA ASP A 342 -9.79 0.51 -12.08
C ASP A 342 -10.06 -0.72 -12.97
N PRO A 343 -9.12 -1.11 -13.87
CA PRO A 343 -9.28 -2.22 -14.81
C PRO A 343 -9.37 -3.59 -14.13
N TRP A 344 -9.02 -3.66 -12.84
CA TRP A 344 -9.04 -4.90 -12.07
C TRP A 344 -10.35 -5.14 -11.33
N GLN A 345 -11.32 -4.23 -11.44
CA GLN A 345 -12.65 -4.48 -10.91
C GLN A 345 -13.28 -5.69 -11.62
N PRO A 346 -13.90 -6.64 -10.88
CA PRO A 346 -14.54 -7.80 -11.48
C PRO A 346 -15.50 -7.41 -12.60
N TYR A 347 -15.37 -8.09 -13.74
CA TYR A 347 -16.19 -7.90 -14.94
C TYR A 347 -16.11 -6.53 -15.63
N ALA A 348 -15.38 -5.56 -15.08
CA ALA A 348 -15.46 -4.17 -15.52
C ALA A 348 -15.07 -3.99 -17.00
N VAL A 349 -14.02 -4.65 -17.47
CA VAL A 349 -13.61 -4.57 -18.88
C VAL A 349 -14.54 -5.40 -19.78
N ARG A 350 -15.13 -6.47 -19.26
CA ARG A 350 -15.98 -7.41 -20.02
C ARG A 350 -17.38 -6.86 -20.31
N THR A 351 -17.81 -5.83 -19.59
CA THR A 351 -19.09 -5.16 -19.87
C THR A 351 -19.03 -4.22 -21.08
N ILE A 352 -17.85 -4.02 -21.68
CA ILE A 352 -17.66 -3.10 -22.81
C ILE A 352 -17.97 -3.82 -24.13
N PRO A 353 -19.00 -3.38 -24.89
CA PRO A 353 -19.36 -3.98 -26.17
C PRO A 353 -18.21 -4.02 -27.20
N PRO A 354 -18.16 -5.02 -28.09
CA PRO A 354 -17.12 -5.12 -29.13
C PRO A 354 -17.15 -4.04 -30.23
N ASP A 355 -18.25 -3.30 -30.35
CA ASP A 355 -18.51 -2.23 -31.31
C ASP A 355 -18.31 -0.81 -30.74
N ASP A 356 -18.00 -0.71 -29.45
CA ASP A 356 -17.66 0.57 -28.80
C ASP A 356 -16.18 0.94 -29.04
N ALA A 357 -15.84 2.20 -29.34
CA ALA A 357 -14.44 2.62 -29.35
C ALA A 357 -13.93 2.88 -27.92
N VAL A 358 -12.70 2.47 -27.60
CA VAL A 358 -12.16 2.53 -26.24
C VAL A 358 -10.84 3.29 -26.20
N ALA A 359 -10.73 4.27 -25.32
CA ALA A 359 -9.45 4.87 -24.94
C ALA A 359 -8.90 4.20 -23.68
N ILE A 360 -7.66 3.74 -23.71
CA ILE A 360 -6.95 3.24 -22.53
C ILE A 360 -5.86 4.24 -22.15
N LEU A 361 -5.90 4.68 -20.90
CA LEU A 361 -4.93 5.62 -20.33
C LEU A 361 -3.68 4.86 -19.89
N GLY A 362 -2.57 5.06 -20.58
CA GLY A 362 -1.32 4.34 -20.36
C GLY A 362 -1.08 3.24 -21.40
N SER A 363 0.15 2.75 -21.42
CA SER A 363 0.63 1.77 -22.41
C SER A 363 1.55 0.71 -21.79
N GLY A 364 1.53 0.58 -20.45
CA GLY A 364 2.29 -0.44 -19.72
C GLY A 364 1.59 -1.81 -19.69
N LEU A 365 2.13 -2.77 -18.94
CA LEU A 365 1.62 -4.15 -18.87
C LEU A 365 0.12 -4.23 -18.49
N THR A 366 -0.35 -3.38 -17.57
CA THR A 366 -1.79 -3.30 -17.23
C THR A 366 -2.66 -2.88 -18.42
N ALA A 367 -2.18 -1.95 -19.26
CA ALA A 367 -2.91 -1.56 -20.47
C ALA A 367 -2.93 -2.69 -21.50
N ILE A 368 -1.84 -3.46 -21.59
CA ILE A 368 -1.78 -4.65 -22.44
C ILE A 368 -2.80 -5.70 -21.98
N ASP A 369 -2.86 -5.98 -20.68
CA ASP A 369 -3.86 -6.90 -20.12
C ASP A 369 -5.29 -6.43 -20.46
N ALA A 370 -5.60 -5.15 -20.28
CA ALA A 370 -6.91 -4.60 -20.66
C ALA A 370 -7.22 -4.74 -22.16
N VAL A 371 -6.23 -4.59 -23.06
CA VAL A 371 -6.40 -4.86 -24.49
C VAL A 371 -6.74 -6.33 -24.73
N LEU A 372 -6.06 -7.26 -24.04
CA LEU A 372 -6.34 -8.70 -24.17
C LEU A 372 -7.75 -9.03 -23.69
N SER A 373 -8.19 -8.48 -22.55
CA SER A 373 -9.55 -8.64 -22.03
C SER A 373 -10.61 -8.15 -23.01
N LEU A 374 -10.42 -6.96 -23.60
CA LEU A 374 -11.35 -6.38 -24.58
C LEU A 374 -11.47 -7.19 -25.88
N ASN A 375 -10.47 -8.00 -26.20
CA ASN A 375 -10.38 -8.79 -27.44
C ASN A 375 -10.62 -10.29 -27.23
N GLN A 376 -11.14 -10.71 -26.06
CA GLN A 376 -11.61 -12.09 -25.86
C GLN A 376 -12.77 -12.46 -26.80
N HIS A 377 -13.56 -11.47 -27.20
CA HIS A 377 -14.57 -11.58 -28.26
C HIS A 377 -14.13 -10.77 -29.48
N PRO A 378 -14.45 -11.21 -30.72
CA PRO A 378 -14.09 -10.47 -31.92
C PRO A 378 -14.60 -9.03 -31.86
N ARG A 379 -13.66 -8.08 -31.80
CA ARG A 379 -13.93 -6.65 -31.74
C ARG A 379 -14.01 -6.05 -33.15
N THR A 380 -14.94 -5.12 -33.37
CA THR A 380 -15.09 -4.37 -34.62
C THR A 380 -14.64 -2.92 -34.50
N ALA A 381 -14.72 -2.34 -33.29
CA ALA A 381 -14.26 -0.99 -33.01
C ALA A 381 -12.83 -0.94 -32.43
N PRO A 382 -12.07 0.15 -32.69
CA PRO A 382 -10.68 0.24 -32.29
C PRO A 382 -10.49 0.51 -30.79
N VAL A 383 -9.33 0.09 -30.29
CA VAL A 383 -8.80 0.44 -28.96
C VAL A 383 -7.59 1.36 -29.16
N THR A 384 -7.61 2.54 -28.53
CA THR A 384 -6.50 3.51 -28.60
C THR A 384 -5.79 3.61 -27.24
N LEU A 385 -4.52 3.23 -27.20
CA LEU A 385 -3.65 3.42 -26.04
C LEU A 385 -3.10 4.86 -26.04
N ILE A 386 -3.47 5.67 -25.06
CA ILE A 386 -3.01 7.06 -24.94
C ILE A 386 -1.98 7.15 -23.82
N SER A 387 -0.74 7.51 -24.14
CA SER A 387 0.32 7.66 -23.15
C SER A 387 1.29 8.77 -23.50
N ARG A 388 1.97 9.33 -22.49
CA ARG A 388 2.88 10.47 -22.67
C ARG A 388 3.97 10.27 -23.72
N HIS A 389 4.44 9.04 -23.92
CA HIS A 389 5.55 8.71 -24.82
C HIS A 389 5.19 7.71 -25.92
N GLY A 390 4.03 7.05 -25.86
CA GLY A 390 3.65 6.01 -26.83
C GLY A 390 4.53 4.75 -26.77
N LEU A 391 5.26 4.52 -25.69
CA LEU A 391 6.15 3.36 -25.57
C LEU A 391 5.36 2.14 -25.08
N LEU A 392 5.63 0.98 -25.70
CA LEU A 392 5.11 -0.31 -25.25
C LEU A 392 6.23 -1.13 -24.61
N PRO A 393 5.92 -2.00 -23.63
CA PRO A 393 6.89 -2.96 -23.12
C PRO A 393 7.50 -3.80 -24.24
N ASN A 394 8.81 -3.96 -24.25
CA ASN A 394 9.47 -4.77 -25.27
C ASN A 394 9.12 -6.26 -25.08
N PRO A 395 9.13 -7.07 -26.14
CA PRO A 395 9.02 -8.52 -26.00
C PRO A 395 10.29 -9.14 -25.41
N HIS A 396 10.13 -10.28 -24.75
CA HIS A 396 11.25 -11.19 -24.47
C HIS A 396 11.89 -11.74 -25.75
N ALA A 397 13.15 -12.18 -25.66
CA ALA A 397 13.87 -12.81 -26.77
C ALA A 397 13.31 -14.21 -27.09
N ALA A 398 13.51 -14.68 -28.31
CA ALA A 398 13.04 -15.99 -28.75
C ALA A 398 13.76 -17.14 -28.06
N ALA A 399 15.07 -17.00 -27.92
CA ALA A 399 15.92 -17.88 -27.13
C ALA A 399 16.35 -17.19 -25.84
N ALA A 400 16.75 -17.99 -24.85
CA ALA A 400 17.32 -17.46 -23.62
C ALA A 400 18.62 -16.71 -23.93
N VAL A 401 18.71 -15.46 -23.50
CA VAL A 401 19.90 -14.63 -23.61
C VAL A 401 20.57 -14.60 -22.23
N PRO A 402 21.82 -15.09 -22.10
CA PRO A 402 22.55 -15.01 -20.84
C PRO A 402 22.90 -13.54 -20.51
N PRO A 403 22.80 -13.13 -19.24
CA PRO A 403 23.18 -11.78 -18.83
C PRO A 403 24.71 -11.58 -18.92
N VAL A 404 25.13 -10.37 -19.28
CA VAL A 404 26.53 -9.95 -19.15
C VAL A 404 26.81 -9.59 -17.69
N ASP A 405 28.00 -9.87 -17.18
CA ASP A 405 28.41 -9.38 -15.86
C ASP A 405 28.60 -7.86 -15.90
N MET A 406 27.74 -7.15 -15.19
CA MET A 406 27.76 -5.69 -15.09
C MET A 406 28.44 -5.20 -13.81
N GLY A 407 28.98 -6.10 -12.98
CA GLY A 407 29.69 -5.77 -11.75
C GLY A 407 30.82 -4.74 -11.94
N PRO A 408 31.76 -4.95 -12.88
CA PRO A 408 32.84 -3.99 -13.14
C PRO A 408 32.34 -2.61 -13.58
N PHE A 409 31.29 -2.57 -14.42
CA PHE A 409 30.67 -1.31 -14.82
C PHE A 409 30.07 -0.57 -13.62
N VAL A 410 29.30 -1.25 -12.79
CA VAL A 410 28.68 -0.64 -11.60
C VAL A 410 29.73 -0.19 -10.59
N GLN A 411 30.80 -0.96 -10.39
CA GLN A 411 31.91 -0.56 -9.54
C GLN A 411 32.58 0.73 -10.04
N GLY A 412 32.81 0.85 -11.35
CA GLY A 412 33.34 2.08 -11.94
C GLY A 412 32.41 3.29 -11.80
N VAL A 413 31.09 3.07 -11.92
CA VAL A 413 30.07 4.13 -11.74
C VAL A 413 29.97 4.60 -10.28
N LEU A 414 30.21 3.70 -9.33
CA LEU A 414 30.08 3.93 -7.88
C LEU A 414 31.44 4.00 -7.17
N ALA A 415 32.52 4.31 -7.90
CA ALA A 415 33.85 4.44 -7.32
C ALA A 415 33.87 5.49 -6.18
N ASP A 416 34.75 5.30 -5.20
CA ASP A 416 34.71 6.03 -3.92
C ASP A 416 34.56 7.55 -4.08
N GLY A 417 33.54 8.09 -3.41
CA GLY A 417 33.20 9.51 -3.42
C GLY A 417 32.40 10.01 -4.62
N SER A 418 32.18 9.19 -5.65
CA SER A 418 31.38 9.59 -6.81
C SER A 418 29.89 9.62 -6.50
N ARG A 419 29.22 10.72 -6.89
CA ARG A 419 27.75 10.83 -6.93
C ARG A 419 27.31 10.84 -8.40
N PRO A 420 26.95 9.68 -8.97
CA PRO A 420 26.65 9.60 -10.40
C PRO A 420 25.41 10.42 -10.76
N ARG A 421 25.42 11.03 -11.94
CA ARG A 421 24.23 11.65 -12.55
C ARG A 421 23.43 10.59 -13.30
N ALA A 422 22.12 10.52 -13.09
CA ALA A 422 21.25 9.51 -13.69
C ALA A 422 21.34 9.52 -15.23
N GLY A 423 21.44 10.70 -15.83
CA GLY A 423 21.62 10.85 -17.28
C GLY A 423 22.97 10.32 -17.79
N ALA A 424 24.04 10.48 -17.01
CA ALA A 424 25.37 9.97 -17.37
C ALA A 424 25.41 8.44 -17.31
N VAL A 425 24.81 7.85 -16.26
CA VAL A 425 24.65 6.40 -16.12
C VAL A 425 23.83 5.83 -17.29
N ALA A 426 22.68 6.43 -17.60
CA ALA A 426 21.85 6.01 -18.72
C ALA A 426 22.59 6.12 -20.07
N GLY A 427 23.34 7.20 -20.28
CA GLY A 427 24.17 7.36 -21.48
C GLY A 427 25.28 6.32 -21.59
N ALA A 428 25.90 5.93 -20.47
CA ALA A 428 26.91 4.87 -20.44
C ALA A 428 26.30 3.49 -20.72
N ILE A 429 25.15 3.16 -20.10
CA ILE A 429 24.41 1.93 -20.40
C ILE A 429 24.04 1.88 -21.88
N HIS A 430 23.56 2.98 -22.46
CA HIS A 430 23.24 3.04 -23.89
C HIS A 430 24.48 2.75 -24.76
N ARG A 431 25.66 3.28 -24.42
CA ARG A 431 26.90 2.96 -25.15
C ARG A 431 27.24 1.47 -25.07
N LEU A 432 27.13 0.86 -23.89
CA LEU A 432 27.34 -0.58 -23.72
C LEU A 432 26.35 -1.41 -24.53
N VAL A 433 25.08 -1.03 -24.55
CA VAL A 433 24.07 -1.67 -25.40
C VAL A 433 24.45 -1.59 -26.88
N ARG A 434 24.85 -0.41 -27.37
CA ARG A 434 25.26 -0.24 -28.77
C ARG A 434 26.48 -1.09 -29.11
N GLN A 435 27.47 -1.14 -28.23
CA GLN A 435 28.65 -1.99 -28.40
C GLN A 435 28.30 -3.47 -28.41
N GLN A 436 27.44 -3.92 -27.48
CA GLN A 436 26.99 -5.30 -27.41
C GLN A 436 26.28 -5.73 -28.70
N VAL A 437 25.40 -4.87 -29.23
CA VAL A 437 24.69 -5.14 -30.50
C VAL A 437 25.65 -5.10 -31.70
N ALA A 438 26.59 -4.17 -31.75
CA ALA A 438 27.60 -4.11 -32.82
C ALA A 438 28.48 -5.37 -32.86
N ASN A 439 28.71 -6.00 -31.71
CA ASN A 439 29.44 -7.27 -31.58
C ASN A 439 28.56 -8.51 -31.84
N GLY A 440 27.33 -8.34 -32.33
CA GLY A 440 26.40 -9.45 -32.63
C GLY A 440 25.62 -9.98 -31.41
N GLY A 441 25.73 -9.33 -30.25
CA GLY A 441 24.99 -9.68 -29.03
C GLY A 441 23.59 -9.05 -28.95
N ASP A 442 22.82 -9.42 -27.92
CA ASP A 442 21.47 -8.87 -27.65
C ASP A 442 21.51 -7.87 -26.49
N TRP A 443 20.86 -6.70 -26.66
CA TRP A 443 20.75 -5.65 -25.66
C TRP A 443 20.16 -6.14 -24.33
N ARG A 444 19.30 -7.17 -24.35
CA ARG A 444 18.67 -7.75 -23.17
C ARG A 444 19.69 -8.31 -22.20
N SER A 445 20.83 -8.79 -22.69
CA SER A 445 21.93 -9.30 -21.85
C SER A 445 22.47 -8.22 -20.90
N ILE A 446 22.56 -6.97 -21.37
CA ILE A 446 23.00 -5.83 -20.55
C ILE A 446 21.93 -5.46 -19.51
N VAL A 447 20.67 -5.37 -19.94
CA VAL A 447 19.56 -5.02 -19.03
C VAL A 447 19.36 -6.08 -17.95
N ASP A 448 19.43 -7.37 -18.31
CA ASP A 448 19.35 -8.48 -17.36
C ASP A 448 20.58 -8.53 -16.45
N GLY A 449 21.78 -8.24 -16.98
CA GLY A 449 23.02 -8.13 -16.21
C GLY A 449 23.02 -7.00 -15.18
N LEU A 450 22.30 -5.91 -15.44
CA LEU A 450 22.16 -4.80 -14.49
C LEU A 450 21.26 -5.14 -13.30
N ARG A 451 20.37 -6.13 -13.41
CA ARG A 451 19.31 -6.38 -12.43
C ARG A 451 19.83 -6.55 -10.99
N PRO A 452 20.87 -7.37 -10.72
CA PRO A 452 21.40 -7.55 -9.37
C PRO A 452 21.99 -6.26 -8.77
N HIS A 453 22.25 -5.24 -9.60
CA HIS A 453 22.91 -4.00 -9.21
C HIS A 453 21.97 -2.79 -9.19
N THR A 454 20.71 -2.94 -9.59
CA THR A 454 19.73 -1.84 -9.67
C THR A 454 19.57 -1.10 -8.35
N ALA A 455 19.50 -1.82 -7.22
CA ALA A 455 19.42 -1.22 -5.88
C ALA A 455 20.67 -0.39 -5.55
N ARG A 456 21.88 -0.89 -5.87
CA ARG A 456 23.14 -0.17 -5.63
C ARG A 456 23.23 1.10 -6.47
N LEU A 457 22.90 1.01 -7.76
CA LEU A 457 22.88 2.18 -8.66
C LEU A 457 21.87 3.23 -8.17
N TRP A 458 20.67 2.79 -7.78
CA TRP A 458 19.64 3.67 -7.23
C TRP A 458 20.09 4.36 -5.93
N GLN A 459 20.70 3.61 -5.01
CA GLN A 459 21.20 4.12 -3.74
C GLN A 459 22.33 5.14 -3.92
N GLY A 460 23.18 4.95 -4.95
CA GLY A 460 24.25 5.89 -5.29
C GLY A 460 23.76 7.23 -5.87
N LEU A 461 22.54 7.31 -6.40
CA LEU A 461 21.94 8.57 -6.84
C LEU A 461 21.46 9.39 -5.65
N ASP A 462 21.72 10.71 -5.67
CA ASP A 462 21.09 11.64 -4.75
C ASP A 462 19.60 11.86 -5.08
N THR A 463 18.88 12.55 -4.20
CA THR A 463 17.43 12.77 -4.33
C THR A 463 17.06 13.50 -5.63
N ASP A 464 17.88 14.46 -6.07
CA ASP A 464 17.61 15.23 -7.29
C ASP A 464 17.77 14.39 -8.55
N GLU A 465 18.81 13.54 -8.60
CA GLU A 465 19.03 12.63 -9.70
C GLU A 465 18.04 11.45 -9.70
N ARG A 466 17.60 10.98 -8.53
CA ARG A 466 16.46 10.04 -8.41
C ARG A 466 15.18 10.67 -8.94
N ARG A 467 14.87 11.93 -8.57
CA ARG A 467 13.71 12.68 -9.11
C ARG A 467 13.80 12.83 -10.63
N ARG A 468 15.00 13.13 -11.14
CA ARG A 468 15.26 13.22 -12.59
C ARG A 468 15.05 11.87 -13.29
N PHE A 469 15.53 10.77 -12.71
CA PHE A 469 15.27 9.42 -13.22
C PHE A 469 13.76 9.16 -13.31
N LEU A 470 13.02 9.39 -12.24
CA LEU A 470 11.56 9.20 -12.20
C LEU A 470 10.82 10.00 -13.27
N GLY A 471 11.22 11.26 -13.45
CA GLY A 471 10.55 12.18 -14.37
C GLY A 471 10.89 11.96 -15.85
N ARG A 472 12.11 11.50 -16.16
CA ARG A 472 12.63 11.50 -17.55
C ARG A 472 13.08 10.14 -18.07
N LEU A 473 13.64 9.29 -17.22
CA LEU A 473 14.31 8.05 -17.64
C LEU A 473 13.50 6.79 -17.33
N ARG A 474 12.67 6.83 -16.28
CA ARG A 474 11.82 5.71 -15.84
C ARG A 474 11.03 5.09 -17.00
N PRO A 475 10.31 5.83 -17.88
CA PRO A 475 9.54 5.20 -18.95
C PRO A 475 10.39 4.32 -19.86
N PHE A 476 11.64 4.72 -20.14
CA PHE A 476 12.56 3.95 -20.95
C PHE A 476 13.09 2.73 -20.20
N TRP A 477 13.45 2.86 -18.92
CA TRP A 477 13.83 1.72 -18.10
C TRP A 477 12.73 0.67 -18.04
N GLU A 478 11.51 1.09 -17.73
CA GLU A 478 10.36 0.21 -17.52
C GLU A 478 10.06 -0.66 -18.76
N VAL A 479 10.08 -0.08 -19.97
CA VAL A 479 9.76 -0.84 -21.19
C VAL A 479 10.86 -1.81 -21.61
N HIS A 480 12.11 -1.63 -21.14
CA HIS A 480 13.20 -2.57 -21.40
C HIS A 480 13.29 -3.64 -20.30
N ARG A 481 13.00 -3.28 -19.05
CA ARG A 481 13.06 -4.16 -17.88
C ARG A 481 11.81 -5.03 -17.75
N HIS A 482 10.62 -4.43 -17.75
CA HIS A 482 9.34 -5.11 -17.55
C HIS A 482 8.73 -5.53 -18.89
N ARG A 483 9.40 -6.46 -19.55
CA ARG A 483 9.05 -6.98 -20.88
C ARG A 483 7.75 -7.79 -20.89
N MET A 484 7.09 -7.87 -22.04
CA MET A 484 5.92 -8.73 -22.25
C MET A 484 6.30 -10.08 -22.87
N ALA A 485 5.43 -11.08 -22.71
CA ALA A 485 5.57 -12.36 -23.37
C ALA A 485 5.53 -12.21 -24.91
N ARG A 486 6.27 -13.07 -25.62
CA ARG A 486 6.37 -13.01 -27.08
C ARG A 486 5.04 -13.22 -27.79
N SER A 487 4.25 -14.18 -27.32
CA SER A 487 2.91 -14.46 -27.84
C SER A 487 2.01 -13.23 -27.75
N ILE A 488 2.05 -12.50 -26.63
CA ILE A 488 1.30 -11.27 -26.44
C ILE A 488 1.77 -10.17 -27.40
N ALA A 489 3.08 -10.00 -27.57
CA ALA A 489 3.59 -9.02 -28.55
C ALA A 489 3.13 -9.33 -29.98
N ALA A 490 3.11 -10.61 -30.37
CA ALA A 490 2.60 -11.03 -31.68
C ALA A 490 1.09 -10.75 -31.83
N GLN A 491 0.29 -11.00 -30.79
CA GLN A 491 -1.15 -10.67 -30.79
C GLN A 491 -1.40 -9.16 -30.92
N LEU A 492 -0.67 -8.33 -30.17
CA LEU A 492 -0.79 -6.87 -30.29
C LEU A 492 -0.43 -6.36 -31.68
N GLN A 493 0.58 -6.97 -32.31
CA GLN A 493 0.97 -6.64 -33.67
C GLN A 493 -0.14 -6.97 -34.67
N GLN A 494 -0.78 -8.14 -34.54
CA GLN A 494 -1.95 -8.50 -35.36
C GLN A 494 -3.12 -7.53 -35.16
N PHE A 495 -3.39 -7.07 -33.93
CA PHE A 495 -4.43 -6.07 -33.70
C PHE A 495 -4.12 -4.73 -34.35
N LYS A 496 -2.85 -4.30 -34.36
CA LYS A 496 -2.43 -3.08 -35.06
C LYS A 496 -2.58 -3.20 -36.57
N GLU A 497 -2.14 -4.31 -37.16
CA GLU A 497 -2.23 -4.56 -38.60
C GLU A 497 -3.69 -4.58 -39.09
N ARG A 498 -4.62 -5.01 -38.24
CA ARG A 498 -6.06 -5.00 -38.50
C ARG A 498 -6.74 -3.65 -38.20
N GLY A 499 -6.01 -2.64 -37.72
CA GLY A 499 -6.57 -1.35 -37.32
C GLY A 499 -7.42 -1.39 -36.04
N LEU A 500 -7.33 -2.47 -35.26
CA LEU A 500 -8.07 -2.64 -33.99
C LEU A 500 -7.32 -2.09 -32.77
N LEU A 501 -6.02 -1.79 -32.92
CA LEU A 501 -5.19 -1.22 -31.86
C LEU A 501 -4.37 -0.05 -32.41
N GLU A 502 -4.50 1.11 -31.77
CA GLU A 502 -3.70 2.29 -32.04
C GLU A 502 -2.90 2.71 -30.79
N VAL A 503 -1.74 3.31 -30.97
CA VAL A 503 -0.99 3.97 -29.89
C VAL A 503 -0.87 5.45 -30.21
N LEU A 504 -1.40 6.29 -29.34
CA LEU A 504 -1.39 7.75 -29.48
C LEU A 504 -0.43 8.38 -28.43
N PRO A 505 0.78 8.82 -28.84
CA PRO A 505 1.70 9.51 -27.94
C PRO A 505 1.22 10.94 -27.67
N GLY A 506 0.88 11.25 -26.43
CA GLY A 506 0.41 12.58 -26.07
C GLY A 506 -0.04 12.72 -24.62
N GLN A 507 -0.48 13.92 -24.27
CA GLN A 507 -1.04 14.25 -22.98
C GLN A 507 -2.51 14.63 -23.15
N ILE A 508 -3.40 13.98 -22.40
CA ILE A 508 -4.80 14.40 -22.32
C ILE A 508 -4.85 15.72 -21.55
N VAL A 509 -5.55 16.70 -22.12
CA VAL A 509 -5.70 18.03 -21.52
C VAL A 509 -7.16 18.42 -21.28
N ALA A 510 -8.11 17.69 -21.87
CA ALA A 510 -9.53 17.78 -21.54
C ALA A 510 -10.23 16.44 -21.82
N ALA A 511 -11.26 16.13 -21.04
CA ALA A 511 -12.16 15.02 -21.24
C ALA A 511 -13.61 15.49 -21.01
N GLU A 512 -14.42 15.49 -22.07
CA GLU A 512 -15.81 15.95 -22.03
C GLU A 512 -16.74 14.75 -22.25
N ALA A 513 -17.50 14.40 -21.22
CA ALA A 513 -18.37 13.23 -21.24
C ALA A 513 -19.85 13.62 -21.41
N THR A 514 -20.57 12.76 -22.14
CA THR A 514 -22.03 12.71 -22.19
C THR A 514 -22.48 11.28 -21.89
N ARG A 515 -23.79 11.01 -21.86
CA ARG A 515 -24.29 9.64 -21.75
C ARG A 515 -23.91 8.74 -22.95
N ALA A 516 -23.65 9.36 -24.11
CA ALA A 516 -23.35 8.67 -25.36
C ALA A 516 -21.86 8.30 -25.53
N GLY A 517 -20.96 8.96 -24.80
CA GLY A 517 -19.52 8.76 -24.94
C GLY A 517 -18.70 9.90 -24.34
N VAL A 518 -17.40 9.86 -24.60
CA VAL A 518 -16.37 10.74 -24.05
C VAL A 518 -15.51 11.29 -25.18
N LYS A 519 -15.45 12.61 -25.27
CA LYS A 519 -14.55 13.33 -26.16
C LYS A 519 -13.26 13.63 -25.43
N LEU A 520 -12.14 13.11 -25.92
CA LEU A 520 -10.83 13.37 -25.36
C LEU A 520 -10.06 14.35 -26.27
N THR A 521 -9.50 15.38 -25.65
CA THR A 521 -8.57 16.29 -26.30
C THR A 521 -7.15 15.95 -25.86
N VAL A 522 -6.35 15.49 -26.82
CA VAL A 522 -4.98 15.02 -26.62
C VAL A 522 -4.01 15.96 -27.28
N ARG A 523 -3.10 16.55 -26.51
CA ARG A 523 -1.95 17.27 -27.05
C ARG A 523 -0.91 16.25 -27.53
N SER A 524 -0.75 16.15 -28.84
CA SER A 524 0.23 15.28 -29.50
C SER A 524 1.64 15.57 -28.97
N ARG A 525 2.39 14.52 -28.64
CA ARG A 525 3.78 14.68 -28.19
C ARG A 525 4.67 15.25 -29.30
N ASN A 526 4.48 14.80 -30.53
CA ASN A 526 5.43 15.03 -31.62
C ASN A 526 5.18 16.37 -32.31
N SER A 527 3.92 16.70 -32.60
CA SER A 527 3.55 17.95 -33.28
C SER A 527 3.13 19.07 -32.32
N GLY A 528 2.77 18.75 -31.07
CA GLY A 528 2.17 19.72 -30.14
C GLY A 528 0.71 20.06 -30.47
N GLU A 529 0.17 19.55 -31.58
CA GLU A 529 -1.20 19.80 -32.02
C GLU A 529 -2.22 19.14 -31.11
N MET A 530 -3.41 19.73 -31.10
CA MET A 530 -4.55 19.26 -30.33
C MET A 530 -5.36 18.30 -31.19
N VAL A 531 -5.33 17.02 -30.82
CA VAL A 531 -6.08 15.95 -31.48
C VAL A 531 -7.32 15.68 -30.66
N ILE A 532 -8.49 15.83 -31.27
CA ILE A 532 -9.78 15.52 -30.66
C ILE A 532 -10.24 14.15 -31.19
N ARG A 533 -10.69 13.29 -30.27
CA ARG A 533 -11.22 11.96 -30.57
C ARG A 533 -12.40 11.64 -29.67
N ASP A 534 -13.43 11.03 -30.24
CA ASP A 534 -14.60 10.54 -29.52
C ASP A 534 -14.44 9.04 -29.24
N PHE A 535 -14.79 8.64 -28.02
CA PHE A 535 -14.74 7.26 -27.54
C PHE A 535 -16.05 6.93 -26.82
N GLN A 536 -16.42 5.65 -26.76
CA GLN A 536 -17.55 5.21 -25.94
C GLN A 536 -17.12 4.94 -24.50
N TRP A 537 -15.87 4.51 -24.29
CA TRP A 537 -15.32 4.21 -22.97
C TRP A 537 -13.89 4.72 -22.79
N VAL A 538 -13.57 5.07 -21.55
CA VAL A 538 -12.21 5.39 -21.12
C VAL A 538 -11.80 4.49 -19.95
N ILE A 539 -10.66 3.80 -20.07
CA ILE A 539 -10.14 2.88 -19.04
C ILE A 539 -8.84 3.43 -18.45
N ASN A 540 -8.75 3.53 -17.13
CA ASN A 540 -7.55 4.01 -16.44
C ASN A 540 -6.53 2.89 -16.20
N CYS A 541 -5.51 2.78 -17.06
CA CYS A 541 -4.39 1.84 -16.89
C CYS A 541 -3.08 2.55 -16.51
N THR A 542 -3.14 3.65 -15.76
CA THR A 542 -1.95 4.46 -15.40
C THR A 542 -1.04 3.84 -14.33
N GLY A 543 -1.34 2.61 -13.92
CA GLY A 543 -0.58 1.84 -12.94
C GLY A 543 -1.06 2.08 -11.51
N PRO A 544 -0.68 1.22 -10.58
CA PRO A 544 -1.19 1.28 -9.21
C PRO A 544 -0.50 2.39 -8.42
N ALA A 545 -1.18 2.94 -7.41
CA ALA A 545 -0.66 4.00 -6.56
C ALA A 545 0.05 3.44 -5.30
N PRO A 546 1.09 4.11 -4.78
CA PRO A 546 1.71 3.75 -3.50
C PRO A 546 0.71 3.80 -2.32
N SER A 547 0.90 2.89 -1.37
CA SER A 547 0.09 2.78 -0.13
C SER A 547 0.79 3.38 1.10
N ASN A 548 1.69 4.35 0.88
CA ASN A 548 2.59 4.92 1.88
C ASN A 548 2.13 6.26 2.45
N ARG A 549 0.84 6.58 2.37
CA ARG A 549 0.25 7.82 2.89
C ARG A 549 -0.80 7.50 3.95
N ALA A 550 -1.07 8.44 4.85
CA ALA A 550 -2.09 8.25 5.88
C ALA A 550 -3.48 8.05 5.25
N GLU A 551 -3.78 8.76 4.16
CA GLU A 551 -5.02 8.66 3.40
C GLU A 551 -5.12 7.33 2.64
N ALA A 552 -3.99 6.62 2.50
CA ALA A 552 -3.88 5.48 1.62
C ALA A 552 -4.10 4.15 2.29
N ASN A 553 -3.71 4.05 3.55
CA ASN A 553 -3.81 2.84 4.32
C ASN A 553 -3.85 3.23 5.80
N PRO A 554 -4.93 2.88 6.51
CA PRO A 554 -5.13 3.34 7.89
C PRO A 554 -4.07 2.78 8.86
N ALA A 555 -3.55 1.56 8.64
CA ALA A 555 -2.43 1.01 9.42
C ALA A 555 -1.13 1.81 9.24
N ILE A 556 -0.83 2.25 8.01
CA ILE A 556 0.31 3.15 7.76
C ILE A 556 0.05 4.53 8.34
N GLY A 557 -1.19 5.01 8.24
CA GLY A 557 -1.64 6.27 8.83
C GLY A 557 -1.33 6.33 10.32
N SER A 558 -1.76 5.34 11.10
CA SER A 558 -1.51 5.33 12.55
C SER A 558 -0.02 5.34 12.89
N LEU A 559 0.79 4.56 12.18
CA LEU A 559 2.24 4.51 12.39
C LEU A 559 2.95 5.83 12.04
N LEU A 560 2.46 6.56 11.02
CA LEU A 560 2.98 7.88 10.67
C LEU A 560 2.62 8.93 11.72
N VAL A 561 1.42 8.85 12.30
CA VAL A 561 0.97 9.73 13.38
C VAL A 561 1.77 9.51 14.64
N ASP A 562 1.96 8.26 15.02
CA ASP A 562 2.70 7.88 16.23
C ASP A 562 4.23 7.91 16.00
N HIS A 563 4.69 8.46 14.88
CA HIS A 563 6.10 8.63 14.51
C HIS A 563 6.95 7.35 14.44
N TRP A 564 6.32 6.17 14.38
CA TRP A 564 7.01 4.87 14.27
C TRP A 564 7.54 4.57 12.87
N VAL A 565 7.04 5.27 11.85
CA VAL A 565 7.57 5.21 10.48
C VAL A 565 7.68 6.61 9.90
N ARG A 566 8.54 6.76 8.89
CA ARG A 566 8.55 7.95 8.03
C ARG A 566 8.53 7.61 6.55
N ARG A 567 8.02 8.56 5.77
CA ARG A 567 7.97 8.49 4.31
C ARG A 567 9.28 9.00 3.73
N ASP A 568 9.68 8.45 2.61
CA ASP A 568 10.82 8.98 1.87
C ASP A 568 10.49 10.32 1.19
N GLU A 569 11.54 11.07 0.88
CA GLU A 569 11.49 12.39 0.24
C GLU A 569 10.79 12.39 -1.13
N LEU A 570 10.77 11.26 -1.84
CA LEU A 570 10.15 11.12 -3.17
C LEU A 570 8.78 10.44 -3.10
N SER A 571 8.26 10.16 -1.91
CA SER A 571 6.96 9.52 -1.69
C SER A 571 6.80 8.17 -2.40
N LEU A 572 7.89 7.43 -2.61
CA LEU A 572 7.92 6.09 -3.20
C LEU A 572 7.51 4.99 -2.20
N GLY A 573 7.75 5.19 -0.91
CA GLY A 573 7.47 4.20 0.14
C GLY A 573 7.75 4.72 1.54
N LEU A 574 8.34 3.86 2.39
CA LEU A 574 8.81 4.15 3.74
C LEU A 574 10.33 3.97 3.80
N ASP A 575 10.98 4.74 4.67
CA ASP A 575 12.41 4.57 4.93
C ASP A 575 12.67 3.29 5.75
N THR A 576 13.68 2.53 5.32
CA THR A 576 14.03 1.24 5.91
C THR A 576 15.53 1.03 5.95
N THR A 577 15.98 0.20 6.91
CA THR A 577 17.35 -0.34 6.91
C THR A 577 17.55 -1.36 5.79
N ALA A 578 18.78 -1.86 5.63
CA ALA A 578 19.08 -2.92 4.64
C ALA A 578 18.36 -4.23 4.99
N GLU A 579 18.23 -4.51 6.28
CA GLU A 579 17.60 -5.67 6.89
C GLU A 579 16.08 -5.58 6.85
N GLY A 580 15.52 -4.41 6.53
CA GLY A 580 14.08 -4.19 6.38
C GLY A 580 13.37 -3.69 7.63
N TYR A 581 14.10 -3.24 8.67
CA TYR A 581 13.48 -2.51 9.78
C TYR A 581 12.96 -1.16 9.30
N ALA A 582 11.79 -0.76 9.80
CA ALA A 582 11.27 0.59 9.58
C ALA A 582 12.17 1.62 10.28
N ILE A 583 12.29 2.80 9.68
CA ILE A 583 12.95 3.96 10.28
C ILE A 583 11.86 4.91 10.79
N SER A 584 11.95 5.26 12.07
CA SER A 584 11.04 6.19 12.75
C SER A 584 11.23 7.63 12.27
N ALA A 585 10.35 8.54 12.68
CA ALA A 585 10.53 9.96 12.39
C ALA A 585 11.79 10.56 13.05
N HIS A 586 12.36 9.87 14.04
CA HIS A 586 13.54 10.28 14.81
C HIS A 586 14.86 9.67 14.30
N ASP A 587 14.89 9.15 13.06
CA ASP A 587 16.07 8.50 12.46
C ASP A 587 16.52 7.18 13.12
N GLU A 588 15.64 6.56 13.92
CA GLU A 588 15.95 5.30 14.62
C GLU A 588 15.29 4.10 13.94
N ALA A 589 16.03 2.99 13.83
CA ALA A 589 15.48 1.72 13.40
C ALA A 589 14.56 1.13 14.47
N VAL A 590 13.39 0.62 14.06
CA VAL A 590 12.40 0.02 14.97
C VAL A 590 12.54 -1.52 14.92
N PRO A 591 13.16 -2.18 15.92
CA PRO A 591 13.62 -3.59 15.79
C PRO A 591 12.52 -4.65 15.67
N ASP A 592 11.27 -4.30 15.94
CA ASP A 592 10.10 -5.18 15.90
C ASP A 592 9.02 -4.71 14.91
N LEU A 593 9.38 -3.78 14.02
CA LEU A 593 8.54 -3.34 12.90
C LEU A 593 9.32 -3.47 11.60
N LEU A 594 9.00 -4.50 10.83
CA LEU A 594 9.66 -4.79 9.55
C LEU A 594 8.77 -4.43 8.38
N VAL A 595 9.38 -4.10 7.25
CA VAL A 595 8.70 -3.71 6.01
C VAL A 595 9.18 -4.63 4.90
N VAL A 596 8.25 -5.09 4.05
CA VAL A 596 8.57 -5.97 2.93
C VAL A 596 7.79 -5.56 1.69
N GLY A 597 8.44 -5.65 0.53
CA GLY A 597 7.85 -5.36 -0.77
C GLY A 597 7.75 -3.88 -1.09
N THR A 598 6.64 -3.46 -1.70
CA THR A 598 6.55 -2.20 -2.44
C THR A 598 6.80 -0.95 -1.61
N LEU A 599 6.61 -1.03 -0.29
CA LEU A 599 6.94 0.04 0.64
C LEU A 599 8.46 0.28 0.77
N ARG A 600 9.33 -0.67 0.41
CA ARG A 600 10.80 -0.52 0.45
C ARG A 600 11.40 0.12 -0.81
N LYS A 601 10.56 0.50 -1.77
CA LYS A 601 10.98 1.15 -3.03
C LYS A 601 11.95 2.33 -2.88
N PRO A 602 11.89 3.16 -1.81
CA PRO A 602 12.87 4.24 -1.61
C PRO A 602 14.31 3.76 -1.53
N ARG A 603 14.54 2.61 -0.89
CA ARG A 603 15.86 2.00 -0.76
C ARG A 603 16.16 1.05 -1.91
N GLU A 604 15.17 0.26 -2.31
CA GLU A 604 15.30 -0.80 -3.31
C GLU A 604 14.29 -0.58 -4.43
N TRP A 605 14.71 0.16 -5.48
CA TRP A 605 13.84 0.58 -6.59
C TRP A 605 12.96 -0.53 -7.19
N GLU A 606 13.52 -1.74 -7.32
CA GLU A 606 12.87 -2.92 -7.91
C GLU A 606 12.09 -3.77 -6.88
N SER A 607 11.70 -3.21 -5.73
CA SER A 607 10.81 -3.82 -4.73
C SER A 607 9.36 -4.03 -5.23
N THR A 608 9.22 -4.50 -6.44
CA THR A 608 7.97 -4.77 -7.16
C THR A 608 8.03 -6.12 -7.90
N ALA A 609 9.24 -6.67 -8.11
CA ALA A 609 9.48 -7.86 -8.90
C ALA A 609 9.81 -9.07 -8.00
N VAL A 610 9.31 -10.25 -8.40
CA VAL A 610 9.41 -11.49 -7.60
C VAL A 610 10.83 -11.81 -7.11
N PRO A 611 11.90 -11.71 -7.93
CA PRO A 611 13.25 -12.04 -7.46
C PRO A 611 13.75 -11.19 -6.29
N GLU A 612 13.39 -9.91 -6.30
CA GLU A 612 13.69 -8.97 -5.22
C GLU A 612 12.77 -9.25 -4.02
N LEU A 613 11.46 -9.42 -4.25
CA LEU A 613 10.48 -9.67 -3.18
C LEU A 613 10.75 -10.96 -2.39
N ARG A 614 11.14 -12.06 -3.06
CA ARG A 614 11.45 -13.33 -2.36
C ARG A 614 12.70 -13.24 -1.50
N GLN A 615 13.69 -12.46 -1.92
CA GLN A 615 14.90 -12.22 -1.14
C GLN A 615 14.56 -11.39 0.10
N GLN A 616 13.74 -10.34 -0.06
CA GLN A 616 13.29 -9.55 1.09
C GLN A 616 12.52 -10.42 2.09
N ALA A 617 11.60 -11.28 1.64
CA ALA A 617 10.85 -12.17 2.52
C ALA A 617 11.79 -13.10 3.33
N ALA A 618 12.85 -13.63 2.71
CA ALA A 618 13.86 -14.42 3.39
C ALA A 618 14.64 -13.61 4.44
N VAL A 619 15.10 -12.40 4.09
CA VAL A 619 15.83 -11.51 5.01
C VAL A 619 14.97 -11.11 6.22
N ILE A 620 13.68 -10.81 6.02
CA ILE A 620 12.75 -10.53 7.12
C ILE A 620 12.62 -11.75 8.04
N CYS A 621 12.50 -12.95 7.47
CA CYS A 621 12.44 -14.18 8.24
C CYS A 621 13.71 -14.37 9.10
N GLU A 622 14.90 -14.17 8.52
CA GLU A 622 16.17 -14.24 9.27
C GLU A 622 16.21 -13.25 10.44
N GLN A 623 15.72 -12.02 10.26
CA GLN A 623 15.68 -11.03 11.34
C GLN A 623 14.78 -11.46 12.49
N ILE A 624 13.60 -12.02 12.16
CA ILE A 624 12.66 -12.51 13.17
C ILE A 624 13.25 -13.70 13.92
N LEU A 625 13.87 -14.65 13.22
CA LEU A 625 14.46 -15.85 13.81
C LEU A 625 15.72 -15.55 14.63
N ARG A 626 16.47 -14.48 14.35
CA ARG A 626 17.55 -14.03 15.23
C ARG A 626 17.03 -13.61 16.62
N LYS A 627 15.83 -13.03 16.67
CA LYS A 627 15.19 -12.62 17.93
C LYS A 627 14.47 -13.78 18.62
N TYR A 628 13.88 -14.67 17.83
CA TYR A 628 13.13 -15.85 18.30
C TYR A 628 13.65 -17.12 17.59
N PRO A 629 14.82 -17.64 18.00
CA PRO A 629 15.43 -18.78 17.34
C PRO A 629 14.61 -20.05 17.56
N ALA A 630 14.67 -20.96 16.58
CA ALA A 630 13.89 -22.20 16.59
C ALA A 630 14.19 -23.09 17.82
N ASP A 631 15.41 -23.01 18.36
CA ASP A 631 15.88 -23.84 19.48
C ASP A 631 15.57 -23.24 20.88
N ALA A 632 15.06 -22.01 20.98
CA ALA A 632 14.85 -21.34 22.27
C ALA A 632 13.57 -21.75 23.02
N CYS A 633 12.80 -22.71 22.49
CA CYS A 633 11.54 -23.16 23.10
C CYS A 633 11.36 -24.68 22.98
N ILE A 634 12.39 -25.46 23.32
CA ILE A 634 12.27 -26.90 23.62
C ILE A 634 12.34 -27.09 25.13
#